data_AF-A0A2D9C8Y7-F1
#
_entry.id   AF-A0A2D9C8Y7-F1
#
_cell.length_a   1.000
_cell.length_b   1.000
_cell.length_c   1.000
_cell.angle_alpha   90.00
_cell.angle_beta   90.00
_cell.angle_gamma   90.00
#
_symmetry.space_group_name_H-M   'P 1'
#
loop_
_entity.id
_entity.type
_entity.pdbx_description
1 polymer ?
#
loop_
_entity_poly.entity_id
_entity_poly.type
_entity_poly.pdbx_seq_one_letter_code
_entity_poly.pdbx_strand_id
1 'polypeptide(L)'
;MITKNTLIKDWTENIKDLIEEVVYYNFKDKKCELLNVDNVIDEVQERIWQDIDGSQEVIYTGQAKEVCDALYIDIFDNDPQTGERYNSWSHAAFSAIYELIQNEINIEEMIEKAVIEIINENE
;
A
#
# COMPACT_ATOMS: atom_id res chain seq x y z
N MET A 1 19.59 -2.26 -6.47
CA MET A 1 18.87 -3.22 -7.33
C MET A 1 17.60 -3.57 -6.59
N ILE A 2 16.46 -3.36 -7.22
CA ILE A 2 15.16 -3.67 -6.64
C ILE A 2 15.03 -5.19 -6.50
N THR A 3 14.51 -5.65 -5.38
CA THR A 3 14.20 -7.06 -5.09
C THR A 3 12.82 -7.15 -4.42
N LYS A 4 12.16 -8.31 -4.45
CA LYS A 4 10.92 -8.52 -3.70
C LYS A 4 11.05 -8.14 -2.22
N ASN A 5 12.14 -8.55 -1.56
CA ASN A 5 12.34 -8.27 -0.13
C ASN A 5 12.57 -6.79 0.16
N THR A 6 13.26 -6.05 -0.72
CA THR A 6 13.41 -4.61 -0.55
C THR A 6 12.08 -3.90 -0.76
N LEU A 7 11.29 -4.32 -1.76
CA LEU A 7 9.94 -3.77 -1.99
C LEU A 7 9.02 -4.01 -0.78
N ILE A 8 8.97 -5.23 -0.25
CA ILE A 8 8.15 -5.53 0.95
C ILE A 8 8.57 -4.61 2.09
N LYS A 9 9.88 -4.51 2.36
CA LYS A 9 10.39 -3.67 3.44
C LYS A 9 10.03 -2.19 3.24
N ASP A 10 10.32 -1.63 2.08
CA ASP A 10 10.13 -0.21 1.80
C ASP A 10 8.63 0.15 1.87
N TRP A 11 7.76 -0.69 1.30
CA TRP A 11 6.31 -0.49 1.39
C TRP A 11 5.75 -0.72 2.79
N THR A 12 6.33 -1.64 3.58
CA THR A 12 5.90 -1.83 4.98
C THR A 12 6.15 -0.58 5.80
N GLU A 13 7.32 0.06 5.65
CA GLU A 13 7.63 1.33 6.33
C GLU A 13 6.73 2.47 5.82
N ASN A 14 6.55 2.60 4.50
CA ASN A 14 5.65 3.63 3.95
C ASN A 14 4.21 3.48 4.45
N ILE A 15 3.68 2.25 4.47
CA ILE A 15 2.34 1.94 4.98
C ILE A 15 2.24 2.23 6.47
N LYS A 16 3.30 1.94 7.23
CA LYS A 16 3.33 2.25 8.66
C LYS A 16 3.25 3.77 8.90
N ASP A 17 4.08 4.56 8.21
CA ASP A 17 4.05 6.02 8.29
C ASP A 17 2.66 6.58 7.90
N LEU A 18 2.06 6.01 6.85
CA LEU A 18 0.72 6.35 6.39
C LEU A 18 -0.35 6.07 7.45
N ILE A 19 -0.32 4.89 8.06
CA ILE A 19 -1.25 4.50 9.14
C ILE A 19 -1.09 5.45 10.32
N GLU A 20 0.14 5.72 10.77
CA GLU A 20 0.39 6.65 11.87
C GLU A 20 -0.22 8.03 11.58
N GLU A 21 -0.08 8.54 10.35
CA GLU A 21 -0.69 9.80 9.93
C GLU A 21 -2.23 9.75 9.96
N VAL A 22 -2.84 8.76 9.32
CA VAL A 22 -4.31 8.62 9.21
C VAL A 22 -4.93 8.44 10.60
N VAL A 23 -4.37 7.55 11.41
CA VAL A 23 -4.84 7.31 12.78
C VAL A 23 -4.61 8.56 13.62
N TYR A 24 -3.46 9.23 13.54
CA TYR A 24 -3.26 10.48 14.28
C TYR A 24 -4.32 11.54 13.95
N TYR A 25 -4.60 11.79 12.67
CA TYR A 25 -5.62 12.78 12.28
C TYR A 25 -7.03 12.40 12.74
N ASN A 26 -7.39 11.11 12.63
CA ASN A 26 -8.70 10.62 13.05
C ASN A 26 -8.89 10.65 14.59
N PHE A 27 -7.80 10.53 15.36
CA PHE A 27 -7.85 10.39 16.82
C PHE A 27 -7.45 11.65 17.62
N LYS A 28 -6.68 12.58 17.04
CA LYS A 28 -6.17 13.79 17.71
C LYS A 28 -7.26 14.67 18.33
N ASP A 29 -8.41 14.80 17.67
CA ASP A 29 -9.43 15.77 18.07
C ASP A 29 -10.53 15.20 18.99
N LYS A 30 -10.42 13.94 19.47
CA LYS A 30 -11.36 13.27 20.42
C LYS A 30 -12.86 13.45 20.10
N LYS A 31 -13.22 13.83 18.87
CA LYS A 31 -14.58 14.24 18.45
C LYS A 31 -15.23 13.33 17.43
N CYS A 32 -14.56 12.27 16.97
CA CYS A 32 -15.18 11.33 16.05
C CYS A 32 -16.04 10.33 16.83
N GLU A 33 -17.29 10.71 17.11
CA GLU A 33 -18.38 9.80 17.51
C GLU A 33 -18.72 8.75 16.42
N LEU A 34 -17.95 8.68 15.34
CA LEU A 34 -18.10 7.79 14.17
C LEU A 34 -16.80 7.04 13.83
N LEU A 35 -15.92 6.81 14.82
CA LEU A 35 -14.76 5.93 14.68
C LEU A 35 -15.21 4.51 14.36
N ASN A 36 -15.08 4.13 13.10
CA ASN A 36 -15.13 2.74 12.67
C ASN A 36 -13.76 2.38 12.12
N VAL A 37 -13.16 1.29 12.61
CA VAL A 37 -11.89 0.75 12.09
C VAL A 37 -12.00 0.53 10.58
N ASP A 38 -13.18 0.16 10.08
CA ASP A 38 -13.46 0.03 8.65
C ASP A 38 -13.19 1.33 7.87
N ASN A 39 -13.53 2.50 8.42
CA ASN A 39 -13.28 3.79 7.75
C ASN A 39 -11.77 4.08 7.67
N VAL A 40 -11.00 3.70 8.70
CA VAL A 40 -9.54 3.86 8.71
C VAL A 40 -8.91 2.92 7.69
N ILE A 41 -9.40 1.69 7.61
CA ILE A 41 -8.97 0.72 6.60
C ILE A 41 -9.23 1.27 5.20
N ASP A 42 -10.44 1.75 4.92
CA ASP A 42 -10.80 2.30 3.61
C ASP A 42 -9.91 3.50 3.22
N GLU A 43 -9.67 4.43 4.15
CA GLU A 43 -8.81 5.60 3.92
C GLU A 43 -7.34 5.19 3.67
N VAL A 44 -6.81 4.26 4.45
CA VAL A 44 -5.44 3.74 4.26
C VAL A 44 -5.33 3.03 2.91
N GLN A 45 -6.30 2.18 2.54
CA GLN A 45 -6.29 1.46 1.27
C GLN A 45 -6.36 2.42 0.06
N GLU A 46 -7.19 3.46 0.12
CA GLU A 46 -7.25 4.49 -0.92
C GLU A 46 -5.90 5.21 -1.06
N ARG A 47 -5.27 5.58 0.05
CA ARG A 47 -3.97 6.26 0.03
C ARG A 47 -2.84 5.36 -0.45
N ILE A 48 -2.84 4.07 -0.09
CA ILE A 48 -1.89 3.09 -0.65
C ILE A 48 -2.01 3.04 -2.17
N TRP A 49 -3.22 2.96 -2.70
CA TRP A 49 -3.45 2.95 -4.15
C TRP A 49 -2.86 4.21 -4.80
N GLN A 50 -3.13 5.39 -4.22
CA GLN A 50 -2.62 6.68 -4.73
C GLN A 50 -1.09 6.77 -4.65
N ASP A 51 -0.48 6.30 -3.58
CA ASP A 51 0.97 6.34 -3.39
C ASP A 51 1.69 5.42 -4.38
N ILE A 52 1.12 4.25 -4.72
CA ILE A 52 1.67 3.37 -5.75
C ILE A 52 1.56 4.04 -7.13
N ASP A 53 0.40 4.60 -7.48
CA ASP A 53 0.19 5.28 -8.77
C ASP A 53 1.15 6.48 -8.94
N GLY A 54 1.42 7.19 -7.84
CA GLY A 54 2.37 8.30 -7.78
C GLY A 54 3.85 7.92 -7.61
N SER A 55 4.17 6.63 -7.45
CA SER A 55 5.53 6.18 -7.11
C SER A 55 6.49 6.22 -8.30
N GLN A 56 7.79 6.41 -8.02
CA GLN A 56 8.82 6.39 -9.06
C GLN A 56 8.93 5.00 -9.71
N GLU A 57 8.70 3.96 -8.91
CA GLU A 57 8.59 2.56 -9.24
C GLU A 57 7.53 2.28 -10.31
N VAL A 58 6.51 3.13 -10.44
CA VAL A 58 5.45 3.02 -11.46
C VAL A 58 5.63 4.03 -12.58
N ILE A 59 5.96 5.29 -12.26
CA ILE A 59 6.00 6.38 -13.24
C ILE A 59 7.16 6.22 -14.23
N TYR A 60 8.35 5.81 -13.76
CA TYR A 60 9.52 5.71 -14.63
C TYR A 60 9.67 4.31 -15.20
N THR A 61 9.56 4.19 -16.54
CA THR A 61 9.59 2.90 -17.25
C THR A 61 10.79 2.01 -16.88
N GLY A 62 11.96 2.60 -16.63
CA GLY A 62 13.14 1.85 -16.19
C GLY A 62 12.94 1.17 -14.83
N GLN A 63 12.41 1.91 -13.84
CA GLN A 63 12.14 1.39 -12.50
C GLN A 63 10.94 0.43 -12.52
N ALA A 64 9.90 0.74 -13.29
CA ALA A 64 8.75 -0.14 -13.48
C ALA A 64 9.16 -1.51 -14.03
N LYS A 65 10.09 -1.52 -15.00
CA LYS A 65 10.65 -2.78 -15.49
C LYS A 65 11.45 -3.52 -14.41
N GLU A 66 12.27 -2.83 -13.63
CA GLU A 66 13.02 -3.45 -12.53
C GLU A 66 12.11 -4.08 -11.48
N VAL A 67 10.97 -3.45 -11.19
CA VAL A 67 9.92 -4.00 -10.32
C VAL A 67 9.31 -5.26 -10.92
N CYS A 68 8.87 -5.21 -12.19
CA CYS A 68 8.31 -6.37 -12.86
C CYS A 68 9.30 -7.54 -12.90
N ASP A 69 10.57 -7.26 -13.21
CA ASP A 69 11.64 -8.27 -13.21
C ASP A 69 11.84 -8.85 -11.78
N ALA A 70 11.79 -8.02 -10.74
CA ALA A 70 11.94 -8.45 -9.35
C ALA A 70 10.77 -9.29 -8.81
N LEU A 71 9.58 -9.08 -9.36
CA LEU A 71 8.33 -9.77 -8.99
C LEU A 71 7.93 -10.87 -9.98
N TYR A 72 8.77 -11.15 -10.99
CA TYR A 72 8.54 -12.16 -12.02
C TYR A 72 7.26 -11.95 -12.83
N ILE A 73 6.93 -10.70 -13.13
CA ILE A 73 5.75 -10.32 -13.91
C ILE A 73 6.10 -10.27 -15.40
N ASP A 74 5.37 -11.03 -16.21
CA ASP A 74 5.43 -10.90 -17.66
C ASP A 74 4.49 -9.79 -18.13
N ILE A 75 5.02 -8.80 -18.83
CA ILE A 75 4.24 -7.71 -19.41
C ILE A 75 3.23 -8.18 -20.47
N PHE A 76 3.42 -9.39 -21.01
CA PHE A 76 2.50 -9.96 -21.99
C PHE A 76 1.36 -10.77 -21.35
N ASP A 77 1.38 -10.94 -20.03
CA ASP A 77 0.29 -11.57 -19.28
C ASP A 77 -0.90 -10.60 -19.08
N ASN A 78 -1.94 -11.14 -18.47
CA ASN A 78 -3.11 -10.38 -18.05
C ASN A 78 -2.94 -9.93 -16.59
N ASP A 79 -3.40 -8.73 -16.30
CA ASP A 79 -3.57 -8.19 -14.96
C ASP A 79 -4.53 -9.08 -14.17
N PRO A 80 -4.11 -9.66 -13.02
CA PRO A 80 -4.95 -10.55 -12.23
C PRO A 80 -6.17 -9.83 -11.63
N GLN A 81 -6.13 -8.51 -11.48
CA GLN A 81 -7.24 -7.74 -10.90
C GLN A 81 -8.34 -7.46 -11.91
N THR A 82 -7.97 -7.12 -13.14
CA THR A 82 -8.93 -6.70 -14.19
C THR A 82 -9.20 -7.80 -15.23
N GLY A 83 -8.30 -8.77 -15.35
CA GLY A 83 -8.30 -9.80 -16.39
C GLY A 83 -7.88 -9.29 -17.77
N GLU A 84 -7.56 -8.00 -17.91
CA GLU A 84 -7.11 -7.38 -19.15
C GLU A 84 -5.61 -7.53 -19.34
N ARG A 85 -5.12 -7.41 -20.58
CA ARG A 85 -3.67 -7.39 -20.83
C ARG A 85 -3.04 -6.13 -20.25
N TYR A 86 -1.82 -6.26 -19.72
CA TYR A 86 -1.06 -5.08 -19.37
C TYR A 86 -0.80 -4.20 -20.59
N ASN A 87 -1.04 -2.90 -20.42
CA ASN A 87 -0.88 -1.92 -21.50
C ASN A 87 0.48 -1.22 -21.49
N SER A 88 1.23 -1.31 -20.39
CA SER A 88 2.50 -0.62 -20.15
C SER A 88 3.23 -1.22 -18.96
N TRP A 89 4.56 -1.02 -18.89
CA TRP A 89 5.36 -1.42 -17.72
C TRP A 89 4.86 -0.75 -16.44
N SER A 90 4.37 0.49 -16.53
CA SER A 90 3.79 1.21 -15.40
C SER A 90 2.54 0.50 -14.86
N HIS A 91 1.61 0.10 -15.74
CA HIS A 91 0.42 -0.66 -15.34
C HIS A 91 0.80 -2.01 -14.72
N ALA A 92 1.75 -2.73 -15.31
CA ALA A 92 2.22 -4.00 -14.75
C ALA A 92 2.90 -3.81 -13.39
N ALA A 93 3.76 -2.81 -13.23
CA ALA A 93 4.42 -2.51 -11.97
C ALA A 93 3.43 -2.09 -10.89
N PHE A 94 2.44 -1.26 -11.23
CA PHE A 94 1.35 -0.87 -10.34
C PHE A 94 0.61 -2.10 -9.82
N SER A 95 0.11 -2.95 -10.74
CA SER A 95 -0.66 -4.15 -10.39
C SER A 95 0.18 -5.10 -9.52
N ALA A 96 1.45 -5.28 -9.85
CA ALA A 96 2.37 -6.14 -9.13
C ALA A 96 2.70 -5.65 -7.72
N ILE A 97 2.94 -4.35 -7.53
CA ILE A 97 3.19 -3.77 -6.21
C ILE A 97 1.92 -3.85 -5.37
N TYR A 98 0.76 -3.51 -5.95
CA TYR A 98 -0.50 -3.59 -5.23
C TYR A 98 -0.79 -5.03 -4.78
N GLU A 99 -0.63 -6.01 -5.68
CA GLU A 99 -0.79 -7.42 -5.34
C GLU A 99 0.22 -7.89 -4.27
N LEU A 100 1.48 -7.45 -4.36
CA LEU A 100 2.51 -7.74 -3.34
C LEU A 100 2.06 -7.25 -1.97
N ILE A 101 1.57 -6.01 -1.89
CA ILE A 101 1.11 -5.40 -0.63
C ILE A 101 -0.08 -6.19 -0.06
N GLN A 102 -1.10 -6.47 -0.87
CA GLN A 102 -2.31 -7.17 -0.41
C GLN A 102 -2.03 -8.60 0.07
N ASN A 103 -1.03 -9.27 -0.51
CA ASN A 103 -0.71 -10.67 -0.19
C ASN A 103 0.35 -10.84 0.90
N GLU A 104 1.29 -9.90 1.04
CA GLU A 104 2.46 -10.06 1.91
C GLU A 104 2.47 -9.12 3.12
N ILE A 105 1.63 -8.07 3.13
CA ILE A 105 1.58 -7.07 4.21
C ILE A 105 0.20 -7.11 4.87
N ASN A 106 0.17 -7.42 6.17
CA ASN A 106 -1.07 -7.46 6.94
C ASN A 106 -1.49 -6.05 7.41
N ILE A 107 -2.09 -5.28 6.50
CA ILE A 107 -2.50 -3.88 6.75
C ILE A 107 -3.51 -3.79 7.90
N GLU A 108 -4.50 -4.70 7.95
CA GLU A 108 -5.53 -4.71 9.00
C GLU A 108 -4.90 -4.84 10.39
N GLU A 109 -3.99 -5.80 10.57
CA GLU A 109 -3.28 -5.98 11.85
C GLU A 109 -2.41 -4.77 12.22
N MET A 110 -1.80 -4.09 11.23
CA MET A 110 -1.03 -2.88 11.47
C MET A 110 -1.92 -1.73 11.96
N ILE A 111 -3.10 -1.55 11.35
CA ILE A 111 -4.08 -0.53 11.75
C ILE A 111 -4.61 -0.82 13.15
N GLU A 112 -5.02 -2.06 13.44
CA GLU A 112 -5.54 -2.46 14.76
C GLU A 112 -4.53 -2.15 15.87
N LYS A 113 -3.24 -2.47 15.66
CA LYS A 113 -2.18 -2.15 16.63
C LYS A 113 -2.04 -0.66 16.85
N ALA A 114 -1.98 0.13 15.78
CA ALA A 114 -1.84 1.59 15.88
C ALA A 114 -3.02 2.24 16.63
N VAL A 115 -4.25 1.77 16.37
CA VAL A 115 -5.45 2.24 17.06
C VAL A 115 -5.39 1.90 18.55
N ILE A 116 -5.00 0.68 18.92
CA ILE A 116 -4.87 0.26 20.32
C ILE A 116 -3.81 1.09 21.06
N GLU A 117 -2.66 1.34 20.43
CA GLU A 117 -1.58 2.16 21.01
C GLU A 117 -2.08 3.56 21.35
N ILE A 118 -2.80 4.22 20.44
CA ILE A 118 -3.35 5.57 20.69
C ILE A 118 -4.43 5.56 21.78
N ILE A 119 -5.27 4.54 21.86
CA ILE A 119 -6.26 4.42 22.94
C ILE A 119 -5.55 4.34 24.28
N ASN A 120 -4.53 3.48 24.41
CA ASN A 120 -3.78 3.29 25.65
C ASN A 120 -2.97 4.53 26.07
N GLU A 121 -2.49 5.34 25.13
CA GLU A 121 -1.81 6.61 25.44
C GLU A 121 -2.76 7.70 25.97
N ASN A 122 -4.07 7.53 25.76
CA ASN A 122 -5.10 8.50 26.12
C ASN A 122 -5.87 8.17 27.41
N GLU A 123 -5.60 7.01 28.03
CA GLU A 123 -6.09 6.59 29.36
C GLU A 123 -5.15 7.00 30.50
#